data_AF-A0A957UCC3-F1
#
_entry.id   AF-A0A957UCC3-F1
#
_cell.length_a   1.000
_cell.length_b   1.000
_cell.length_c   1.000
_cell.angle_alpha   90.00
_cell.angle_beta   90.00
_cell.angle_gamma   90.00
#
_symmetry.space_group_name_H-M   'P 1'
#
loop_
_entity.id
_entity.type
_entity.pdbx_description
1 polymer ?
#
loop_
_entity_poly.entity_id
_entity_poly.type
_entity_poly.pdbx_seq_one_letter_code
_entity_poly.pdbx_strand_id
1 'polypeptide(L)' 'MARALYPGTFDPIHNGHIDIAVRASVLFDEVIVAVYDAPPKKLLFDTADRCDLARAA' A
#
# COMPACT_ATOMS: atom_id res chain seq x y z
N MET A 1 1.72 21.64 2.50
CA MET A 1 1.03 20.37 2.23
C MET A 1 2.01 19.24 2.48
N ALA A 2 1.79 18.44 3.53
CA ALA A 2 2.65 17.31 3.89
C ALA A 2 2.14 16.03 3.22
N ARG A 3 3.00 15.38 2.43
CA ARG A 3 2.70 14.12 1.74
C ARG A 3 3.49 12.99 2.39
N ALA A 4 2.84 11.87 2.68
CA ALA A 4 3.48 10.66 3.17
C ALA A 4 3.53 9.59 2.09
N LEU A 5 4.65 8.88 2.02
CA LEU A 5 4.80 7.67 1.21
C LEU A 5 4.73 6.46 2.13
N TYR A 6 3.83 5.52 1.83
CA TYR A 6 3.72 4.23 2.52
C TYR A 6 4.10 3.10 1.56
N PRO A 7 5.40 2.81 1.39
CA PRO A 7 5.88 1.80 0.46
C PRO A 7 5.78 0.40 1.05
N GLY A 8 5.43 -0.57 0.21
CA GLY A 8 5.29 -1.96 0.63
C GLY A 8 5.08 -2.92 -0.53
N THR A 9 5.21 -4.21 -0.24
CA THR A 9 4.88 -5.25 -1.22
C THR A 9 3.37 -5.41 -1.37
N PHE A 10 2.63 -5.37 -0.25
CA PHE A 10 1.17 -5.55 -0.20
C PHE A 10 0.69 -6.79 -0.96
N ASP A 11 1.20 -7.96 -0.58
CA ASP A 11 0.98 -9.24 -1.27
C ASP A 11 0.31 -10.28 -0.35
N PRO A 12 -1.01 -10.19 -0.11
CA PRO A 12 -1.89 -9.08 -0.44
C PRO A 12 -1.85 -7.97 0.64
N ILE A 13 -2.56 -6.87 0.38
CA ILE A 13 -2.92 -5.92 1.44
C ILE A 13 -3.78 -6.63 2.51
N HIS A 14 -3.72 -6.16 3.77
CA HIS A 14 -4.45 -6.75 4.89
C HIS A 14 -4.85 -5.70 5.92
N ASN A 15 -5.72 -6.03 6.87
CA ASN A 15 -6.28 -5.08 7.86
C ASN A 15 -5.24 -4.26 8.63
N GLY A 16 -4.07 -4.84 8.94
CA GLY A 16 -2.97 -4.09 9.53
C GLY A 16 -2.39 -2.98 8.63
N HIS A 17 -2.27 -3.21 7.32
CA HIS A 17 -1.82 -2.18 6.36
C HIS A 17 -2.86 -1.06 6.26
N ILE A 18 -4.14 -1.42 6.24
CA ILE A 18 -5.26 -0.48 6.17
C ILE A 18 -5.29 0.39 7.43
N ASP A 19 -5.14 -0.19 8.62
CA ASP A 19 -5.08 0.58 9.88
C ASP A 19 -3.97 1.65 9.84
N ILE A 20 -2.78 1.28 9.38
CA ILE A 20 -1.67 2.22 9.24
C ILE A 20 -1.96 3.31 8.20
N ALA A 21 -2.54 2.96 7.05
CA ALA A 21 -2.90 3.93 6.01
C ALA A 21 -3.97 4.93 6.51
N VAL A 22 -5.00 4.45 7.22
CA VAL A 22 -6.06 5.27 7.82
C VAL A 22 -5.51 6.18 8.90
N ARG A 23 -4.62 5.69 9.76
CA ARG A 23 -3.98 6.54 10.78
C ARG A 23 -3.08 7.59 10.15
N ALA A 24 -2.35 7.25 9.08
CA ALA A 24 -1.56 8.21 8.34
C ALA A 24 -2.43 9.26 7.64
N SER A 25 -3.60 8.90 7.10
CA SER A 25 -4.48 9.86 6.40
C SER A 25 -5.07 10.93 7.30
N VAL A 26 -5.05 10.74 8.63
CA VAL A 26 -5.45 11.76 9.61
C VAL A 26 -4.28 12.71 9.94
N LEU A 27 -3.04 12.31 9.66
CA LEU A 27 -1.83 13.06 10.01
C LEU A 27 -1.22 13.84 8.83
N PHE A 28 -1.48 13.41 7.60
CA PHE A 28 -0.92 13.97 6.38
C PHE A 28 -2.02 14.39 5.42
N ASP A 29 -1.75 15.43 4.62
CA ASP A 29 -2.69 15.91 3.61
C ASP A 29 -2.90 14.89 2.49
N GLU A 30 -1.89 14.04 2.24
CA GLU A 30 -1.95 12.96 1.26
C GLU A 30 -1.09 11.78 1.70
N VAL A 31 -1.60 10.56 1.52
CA VAL A 31 -0.88 9.31 1.76
C VAL A 31 -0.84 8.52 0.47
N ILE A 32 0.36 8.24 -0.03
CA ILE A 32 0.59 7.46 -1.24
C ILE A 32 0.98 6.04 -0.83
N VAL A 33 0.08 5.07 -1.06
CA VAL A 33 0.38 3.64 -0.89
C VAL A 33 1.16 3.17 -2.12
N ALA A 34 2.46 2.94 -1.97
CA ALA A 34 3.36 2.62 -3.07
C ALA A 34 3.67 1.12 -3.12
N VAL A 35 3.03 0.42 -4.06
CA VAL A 35 3.20 -1.02 -4.29
C VAL A 35 4.49 -1.27 -5.07
N TYR A 36 5.38 -2.11 -4.55
CA TYR A 36 6.60 -2.48 -5.28
C TYR A 36 6.30 -3.25 -6.57
N ASP A 37 6.90 -2.83 -7.67
CA ASP A 37 6.73 -3.49 -8.97
C ASP A 37 7.51 -4.80 -9.05
N ALA A 38 8.82 -4.78 -8.76
CA ALA A 38 9.70 -5.96 -8.86
C ALA A 38 10.52 -6.21 -7.58
N PRO A 39 9.89 -6.58 -6.44
CA PRO A 39 10.63 -6.94 -5.22
C PRO A 39 11.38 -8.28 -5.40
N PRO A 40 12.59 -8.45 -4.83
CA PRO A 40 13.40 -9.66 -4.99
C PRO A 40 12.90 -10.82 -4.12
N LYS A 41 11.64 -11.24 -4.30
CA LYS A 41 11.01 -12.37 -3.61
C LYS A 41 9.89 -12.96 -4.45
N LYS A 42 9.50 -14.20 -4.14
CA LYS A 42 8.33 -14.84 -4.76
C LYS A 42 7.06 -14.14 -4.26
N LEU A 43 6.21 -13.73 -5.19
CA LEU A 43 4.94 -13.08 -4.92
C LEU A 43 3.77 -14.04 -5.18
N LEU A 44 2.69 -13.85 -4.42
CA LEU A 44 1.42 -14.53 -4.62
C LEU A 44 0.62 -13.89 -5.75
N PHE A 45 0.62 -12.56 -5.82
CA PHE A 45 -0.08 -11.74 -6.81
C PHE A 45 0.89 -10.90 -7.64
N ASP A 46 0.54 -10.63 -8.89
CA ASP A 46 1.32 -9.70 -9.71
C ASP A 46 1.13 -8.24 -9.26
N THR A 47 1.89 -7.31 -9.85
CA THR A 47 1.80 -5.89 -9.46
C THR A 47 0.41 -5.30 -9.69
N ALA A 48 -0.27 -5.67 -10.77
CA ALA A 48 -1.57 -5.13 -11.12
C ALA A 48 -2.62 -5.60 -10.10
N ASP A 49 -2.66 -6.90 -9.81
CA ASP A 49 -3.55 -7.50 -8.82
C ASP A 49 -3.34 -6.88 -7.43
N ARG A 50 -2.08 -6.70 -7.01
CA ARG A 50 -1.78 -6.06 -5.71
C ARG A 50 -2.23 -4.60 -5.66
N CYS A 51 -2.10 -3.86 -6.76
CA CYS A 51 -2.64 -2.51 -6.86
C CYS A 51 -4.16 -2.49 -6.77
N ASP A 52 -4.84 -3.42 -7.44
CA ASP A 52 -6.30 -3.49 -7.44
C ASP A 52 -6.85 -3.93 -6.08
N LEU A 53 -6.21 -4.90 -5.43
CA LEU A 53 -6.50 -5.27 -4.04
C LEU A 53 -6.31 -4.09 -3.09
N ALA A 54 -5.24 -3.30 -3.26
CA ALA A 54 -5.00 -2.10 -2.45
C ALA A 54 -6.01 -0.98 -2.70
N ARG A 55 -6.56 -0.85 -3.91
CA ARG A 55 -7.61 0.14 -4.25
C ARG A 55 -8.99 -0.27 -3.72
N ALA A 56 -9.27 -1.57 -3.66
CA ALA A 56 -10.54 -2.10 -3.19
C ALA A 56 -10.66 -2.20 -1.65
N ALA A 57 -9.52 -2.06 -0.95
CA ALA A 57 -9.38 -2.20 0.49
C ALA A 57 -9.90 -1.01 1.30
#